data_AF-A0A838HTM7-F1
#
_entry.id   AF-A0A838HTM7-F1
#
_cell.length_a   1.000
_cell.length_b   1.000
_cell.length_c   1.000
_cell.angle_alpha   90.00
_cell.angle_beta   90.00
_cell.angle_gamma   90.00
#
_symmetry.space_group_name_H-M   'P 1'
#
loop_
_entity.id
_entity.type
_entity.pdbx_description
1 polymer ?
#
loop_
_entity_poly.entity_id
_entity_poly.type
_entity_poly.pdbx_seq_one_letter_code
_entity_poly.pdbx_strand_id
1 'polypeptide(L)'
;GEWYLNREILGGGSGGRYYADGSDTIHVVPDSKNLPAEFVETRFPVRVERLGLATDSGGAGEFRGGLGYRKEIRVLRDASFMSIADRSILSCWGVKGGRAGAPFRVTIDPGGLDERVLEGLADDEPVRAGELIRIETTGGGGWGDPLDRDPARVLLDVVQEKVSAEAAEGDYGVVLTGDGDARAIDAEATAALRDRLRGERGAVSFFDRGPGYARLAGRPFADVDVL
;
A
#
# COMPACT_ATOMS: atom_id res chain seq x y z
N GLY A 1 31.43 9.76 20.99
CA GLY A 1 30.36 9.06 20.26
C GLY A 1 30.11 9.85 19.01
N GLU A 2 30.31 9.24 17.84
CA GLU A 2 30.12 9.91 16.56
C GLU A 2 28.62 10.06 16.26
N TRP A 3 28.23 11.21 15.74
CA TRP A 3 26.90 11.42 15.19
C TRP A 3 26.75 10.62 13.90
N TYR A 4 25.56 10.07 13.66
CA TYR A 4 25.24 9.37 12.43
C TYR A 4 23.88 9.83 11.90
N LEU A 5 23.74 9.80 10.58
CA LEU A 5 22.48 10.05 9.89
C LEU A 5 22.29 8.93 8.88
N ASN A 6 21.28 8.09 9.09
CA ASN A 6 20.81 7.15 8.07
C ASN A 6 19.70 7.83 7.27
N ARG A 7 19.95 8.11 5.99
CA ARG A 7 18.95 8.68 5.09
C ARG A 7 18.61 7.68 4.00
N GLU A 8 17.32 7.38 3.88
CA GLU A 8 16.81 6.54 2.81
C GLU A 8 15.84 7.33 1.93
N ILE A 9 15.94 7.11 0.62
CA ILE A 9 14.90 7.50 -0.34
C ILE A 9 14.21 6.22 -0.73
N LEU A 10 12.88 6.23 -0.66
CA LEU A 10 12.12 5.01 -0.72
C LEU A 10 11.06 5.09 -1.82
N GLY A 11 10.91 4.02 -2.61
CA GLY A 11 10.03 3.98 -3.79
C GLY A 11 8.54 3.76 -3.46
N GLY A 12 7.66 4.03 -4.41
CA GLY A 12 6.21 3.84 -4.27
C GLY A 12 5.63 3.00 -5.39
N GLY A 13 4.36 2.64 -5.27
CA GLY A 13 3.63 1.97 -6.35
C GLY A 13 3.29 2.92 -7.49
N SER A 14 3.46 2.49 -8.74
CA SER A 14 2.96 3.25 -9.90
C SER A 14 1.46 3.02 -10.10
N GLY A 15 0.75 3.95 -10.76
CA GLY A 15 -0.66 3.74 -11.11
C GLY A 15 -0.86 2.53 -12.03
N GLY A 16 -2.01 1.87 -11.91
CA GLY A 16 -2.52 0.93 -12.90
C GLY A 16 -2.69 1.63 -14.24
N ARG A 17 -2.34 0.94 -15.32
CA ARG A 17 -2.45 1.43 -16.70
C ARG A 17 -3.68 0.79 -17.34
N TYR A 18 -4.20 1.40 -18.40
CA TYR A 18 -5.35 0.85 -19.12
C TYR A 18 -5.11 -0.51 -19.79
N TYR A 19 -3.88 -1.01 -19.76
CA TYR A 19 -3.46 -2.26 -20.39
C TYR A 19 -2.58 -3.14 -19.49
N ALA A 20 -2.21 -2.70 -18.28
CA ALA A 20 -1.28 -3.42 -17.42
C ALA A 20 -1.33 -2.91 -15.97
N ASP A 21 -1.00 -3.77 -15.00
CA ASP A 21 -0.87 -3.35 -13.61
C ASP A 21 0.24 -2.31 -13.44
N GLY A 22 0.19 -1.56 -12.35
CA GLY A 22 1.27 -0.68 -11.95
C GLY A 22 2.51 -1.47 -11.52
N SER A 23 3.68 -0.88 -11.74
CA SER A 23 4.94 -1.43 -11.24
C SER A 23 5.02 -1.23 -9.73
N ASP A 24 5.32 -2.31 -9.02
CA ASP A 24 5.49 -2.31 -7.56
C ASP A 24 6.82 -1.62 -7.18
N THR A 25 6.83 -0.78 -6.15
CA THR A 25 8.04 -0.20 -5.51
C THR A 25 9.05 0.46 -6.45
N ILE A 26 8.59 1.39 -7.29
CA ILE A 26 9.48 2.12 -8.22
C ILE A 26 10.18 3.31 -7.54
N HIS A 27 11.48 3.44 -7.77
CA HIS A 27 12.27 4.61 -7.41
C HIS A 27 12.33 5.56 -8.62
N VAL A 28 11.72 6.73 -8.48
CA VAL A 28 11.64 7.73 -9.57
C VAL A 28 12.67 8.86 -9.44
N VAL A 29 13.32 8.96 -8.28
CA VAL A 29 14.41 9.92 -8.07
C VAL A 29 15.66 9.40 -8.78
N PRO A 30 16.30 10.19 -9.66
CA PRO A 30 17.53 9.78 -10.35
C PRO A 30 18.58 9.24 -9.37
N ASP A 31 19.19 8.12 -9.75
CA ASP A 31 20.21 7.40 -8.96
C ASP A 31 19.78 6.95 -7.55
N SER A 32 18.48 7.02 -7.22
CA SER A 32 17.94 6.41 -6.02
C SER A 32 17.82 4.90 -6.20
N LYS A 33 18.37 4.16 -5.23
CA LYS A 33 18.29 2.71 -5.15
C LYS A 33 17.92 2.32 -3.74
N ASN A 34 17.24 1.19 -3.60
CA ASN A 34 17.03 0.59 -2.30
C ASN A 34 18.38 0.24 -1.66
N LEU A 35 18.57 0.59 -0.40
CA LEU A 35 19.79 0.25 0.34
C LEU A 35 19.70 -1.20 0.85
N PRO A 36 20.73 -2.04 0.60
CA PRO A 36 20.76 -3.39 1.14
C PRO A 36 20.67 -3.39 2.67
N ALA A 37 19.91 -4.32 3.24
CA ALA A 37 19.72 -4.42 4.68
C ALA A 37 21.06 -4.60 5.40
N GLU A 38 21.94 -5.44 4.86
CA GLU A 38 23.27 -5.74 5.40
C GLU A 38 24.15 -4.49 5.50
N PHE A 39 24.03 -3.58 4.52
CA PHE A 39 24.76 -2.32 4.53
C PHE A 39 24.26 -1.40 5.66
N VAL A 40 22.93 -1.28 5.79
CA VAL A 40 22.30 -0.44 6.82
C VAL A 40 22.64 -0.95 8.21
N GLU A 41 22.51 -2.24 8.46
CA GLU A 41 22.81 -2.87 9.76
C GLU A 41 24.29 -2.81 10.14
N THR A 42 25.20 -2.85 9.16
CA THR A 42 26.64 -2.73 9.42
C THR A 42 27.02 -1.28 9.78
N ARG A 43 26.33 -0.29 9.20
CA ARG A 43 26.72 1.13 9.30
C ARG A 43 26.04 1.87 10.45
N PHE A 44 24.84 1.44 10.85
CA PHE A 44 23.97 2.15 11.79
C PHE A 44 23.46 1.20 12.89
N PRO A 45 23.17 1.70 14.11
CA PRO A 45 22.68 0.88 15.22
C PRO A 45 21.19 0.56 15.07
N VAL A 46 20.84 -0.14 14.00
CA VAL A 46 19.49 -0.58 13.65
C VAL A 46 19.52 -2.01 13.15
N ARG A 47 18.36 -2.67 13.19
CA ARG A 47 18.14 -3.99 12.59
C ARG A 47 16.93 -3.94 11.67
N VAL A 48 17.05 -4.42 10.44
CA VAL A 48 15.94 -4.51 9.49
C VAL A 48 15.20 -5.83 9.74
N GLU A 49 14.02 -5.75 10.32
CA GLU A 49 13.21 -6.94 10.62
C GLU A 49 12.34 -7.38 9.45
N ARG A 50 11.94 -6.42 8.61
CA ARG A 50 11.18 -6.68 7.39
C ARG A 50 11.54 -5.70 6.29
N LEU A 51 11.65 -6.22 5.07
CA LEU A 51 11.67 -5.45 3.84
C LEU A 51 10.91 -6.26 2.78
N GLY A 52 9.73 -5.80 2.40
CA GLY A 52 8.90 -6.48 1.41
C GLY A 52 7.84 -5.56 0.83
N LEU A 53 6.98 -6.10 -0.04
CA LEU A 53 5.82 -5.36 -0.52
C LEU A 53 4.80 -5.15 0.62
N ALA A 54 4.15 -3.99 0.63
CA ALA A 54 3.01 -3.74 1.49
C ALA A 54 1.76 -4.35 0.85
N THR A 55 1.41 -5.58 1.24
CA THR A 55 0.18 -6.27 0.82
C THR A 55 -1.02 -5.34 0.91
N ASP A 56 -1.90 -5.37 -0.10
CA ASP A 56 -3.10 -4.54 -0.22
C ASP A 56 -2.87 -3.02 -0.36
N SER A 57 -1.61 -2.57 -0.50
CA SER A 57 -1.34 -1.13 -0.69
C SER A 57 -1.70 -0.62 -2.08
N GLY A 58 -1.62 -1.46 -3.11
CA GLY A 58 -1.99 -1.11 -4.47
C GLY A 58 -3.50 -1.00 -4.63
N GLY A 59 -3.98 0.12 -5.18
CA GLY A 59 -5.40 0.34 -5.42
C GLY A 59 -6.00 -0.73 -6.35
N ALA A 60 -7.11 -1.33 -5.93
CA ALA A 60 -7.79 -2.35 -6.71
C ALA A 60 -8.31 -1.79 -8.04
N GLY A 61 -8.26 -2.60 -9.09
CA GLY A 61 -8.82 -2.26 -10.40
C GLY A 61 -8.75 -3.46 -11.34
N GLU A 62 -9.35 -3.33 -12.53
CA GLU A 62 -9.11 -4.29 -13.62
C GLU A 62 -7.59 -4.48 -13.81
N PHE A 63 -6.86 -3.36 -13.77
CA PHE A 63 -5.42 -3.30 -13.59
C PHE A 63 -5.07 -2.67 -12.25
N ARG A 64 -4.47 -3.47 -11.37
CA ARG A 64 -4.10 -3.10 -10.00
C ARG A 64 -3.02 -2.01 -10.02
N GLY A 65 -3.11 -1.04 -9.10
CA GLY A 65 -1.99 -0.14 -8.83
C GLY A 65 -0.79 -0.89 -8.24
N GLY A 66 0.43 -0.46 -8.54
CA GLY A 66 1.63 -1.05 -7.96
C GLY A 66 1.61 -0.94 -6.44
N LEU A 67 2.20 -1.90 -5.75
CA LEU A 67 2.34 -1.88 -4.29
C LEU A 67 3.45 -0.91 -3.85
N GLY A 68 3.28 -0.34 -2.67
CA GLY A 68 4.37 0.23 -1.88
C GLY A 68 5.21 -0.85 -1.20
N TYR A 69 6.22 -0.45 -0.45
CA TYR A 69 6.99 -1.35 0.42
C TYR A 69 6.48 -1.22 1.86
N ARG A 70 6.71 -2.28 2.64
CA ARG A 70 6.69 -2.27 4.10
C ARG A 70 8.09 -2.55 4.61
N LYS A 71 8.68 -1.57 5.30
CA LYS A 71 10.01 -1.67 5.92
C LYS A 71 9.87 -1.53 7.42
N GLU A 72 10.40 -2.47 8.17
CA GLU A 72 10.38 -2.48 9.63
C GLU A 72 11.81 -2.45 10.16
N ILE A 73 12.14 -1.41 10.92
CA ILE A 73 13.49 -1.13 11.40
C ILE A 73 13.47 -1.03 12.92
N ARG A 74 14.11 -1.97 13.61
CA ARG A 74 14.27 -1.92 15.06
C ARG A 74 15.47 -1.04 15.39
N VAL A 75 15.25 -0.04 16.23
CA VAL A 75 16.33 0.85 16.67
C VAL A 75 17.06 0.21 17.85
N LEU A 76 18.40 0.15 17.82
CA LEU A 76 19.19 -0.52 18.88
C LEU A 76 19.75 0.44 19.93
N ARG A 77 19.56 1.75 19.73
CA ARG A 77 19.94 2.84 20.64
C ARG A 77 18.92 3.96 20.51
N ASP A 78 18.72 4.73 21.57
CA ASP A 78 17.84 5.91 21.49
C ASP A 78 18.27 6.82 20.32
N ALA A 79 17.28 7.25 19.54
CA ALA A 79 17.48 8.02 18.33
C ALA A 79 16.29 8.97 18.08
N SER A 80 16.45 9.87 17.12
CA SER A 80 15.35 10.66 16.57
C SER A 80 15.06 10.23 15.14
N PHE A 81 13.78 10.18 14.79
CA PHE A 81 13.28 9.85 13.46
C PHE A 81 12.74 11.11 12.77
N MET A 82 12.94 11.20 11.46
CA MET A 82 12.42 12.27 10.63
C MET A 82 11.73 11.65 9.41
N SER A 83 10.50 12.07 9.14
CA SER A 83 9.74 11.72 7.95
C SER A 83 9.53 12.95 7.09
N ILE A 84 9.90 12.85 5.81
CA ILE A 84 9.58 13.84 4.79
C ILE A 84 8.85 13.11 3.67
N ALA A 85 7.55 12.89 3.86
CA ALA A 85 6.71 12.17 2.93
C ALA A 85 5.41 12.92 2.62
N ASP A 86 5.02 12.86 1.36
CA ASP A 86 3.72 13.30 0.87
C ASP A 86 2.74 12.11 0.84
N ARG A 87 1.50 12.33 0.40
CA ARG A 87 0.47 11.31 0.18
C ARG A 87 0.12 10.50 1.44
N SER A 88 0.33 11.09 2.61
CA SER A 88 -0.09 10.57 3.92
C SER A 88 -1.56 10.87 4.25
N ILE A 89 -2.13 11.89 3.60
CA ILE A 89 -3.56 12.23 3.68
C ILE A 89 -4.27 11.88 2.37
N LEU A 90 -3.79 12.40 1.23
CA LEU A 90 -4.34 12.07 -0.08
C LEU A 90 -3.63 10.86 -0.67
N SER A 91 -4.38 9.81 -0.98
CA SER A 91 -3.87 8.64 -1.71
C SER A 91 -3.54 8.95 -3.17
N CYS A 92 -2.81 8.04 -3.82
CA CYS A 92 -2.81 7.96 -5.28
C CYS A 92 -4.21 7.51 -5.76
N TRP A 93 -4.82 8.30 -6.65
CA TRP A 93 -6.22 8.11 -7.02
C TRP A 93 -6.41 6.94 -7.96
N GLY A 94 -7.52 6.22 -7.77
CA GLY A 94 -8.00 5.27 -8.74
C GLY A 94 -8.76 5.97 -9.87
N VAL A 95 -8.74 5.38 -11.07
CA VAL A 95 -9.34 5.97 -12.27
C VAL A 95 -10.23 4.96 -13.00
N LYS A 96 -11.32 5.45 -13.59
CA LYS A 96 -12.29 4.68 -14.39
C LYS A 96 -12.84 3.48 -13.61
N GLY A 97 -13.23 3.70 -12.35
CA GLY A 97 -13.71 2.65 -11.45
C GLY A 97 -12.65 1.94 -10.63
N GLY A 98 -11.36 2.20 -10.90
CA GLY A 98 -10.29 1.76 -10.02
C GLY A 98 -10.36 2.47 -8.67
N ARG A 99 -9.90 1.79 -7.62
CA ARG A 99 -9.83 2.30 -6.26
C ARG A 99 -8.53 3.02 -5.98
N ALA A 100 -8.55 3.94 -5.04
CA ALA A 100 -7.35 4.61 -4.56
C ALA A 100 -6.38 3.62 -3.89
N GLY A 101 -5.08 3.87 -4.00
CA GLY A 101 -4.07 3.12 -3.26
C GLY A 101 -4.03 3.49 -1.77
N ALA A 102 -3.38 2.66 -0.95
CA ALA A 102 -3.13 2.99 0.44
C ALA A 102 -2.23 4.24 0.55
N PRO A 103 -2.49 5.13 1.53
CA PRO A 103 -1.66 6.30 1.78
C PRO A 103 -0.33 5.91 2.44
N PHE A 104 0.63 6.84 2.42
CA PHE A 104 1.88 6.72 3.17
C PHE A 104 1.58 6.68 4.67
N ARG A 105 2.24 5.77 5.40
CA ARG A 105 2.10 5.68 6.86
C ARG A 105 3.43 5.34 7.53
N VAL A 106 3.69 6.00 8.66
CA VAL A 106 4.72 5.59 9.60
C VAL A 106 4.07 5.28 10.94
N THR A 107 4.43 4.15 11.53
CA THR A 107 4.01 3.76 12.88
C THR A 107 5.24 3.44 13.71
N ILE A 108 5.37 4.08 14.87
CA ILE A 108 6.38 3.75 15.87
C ILE A 108 5.78 2.75 16.84
N ASP A 109 6.57 1.75 17.22
CA ASP A 109 6.25 0.66 18.16
C ASP A 109 4.92 -0.07 17.84
N PRO A 110 4.69 -0.52 16.59
CA PRO A 110 3.45 -1.21 16.23
C PRO A 110 3.25 -2.49 17.05
N GLY A 111 2.11 -2.59 17.73
CA GLY A 111 1.74 -3.65 18.67
C GLY A 111 2.38 -3.53 20.06
N GLY A 112 3.18 -2.48 20.31
CA GLY A 112 3.82 -2.21 21.57
C GLY A 112 3.04 -1.25 22.46
N LEU A 113 3.66 -0.84 23.58
CA LEU A 113 3.01 0.01 24.59
C LEU A 113 2.97 1.48 24.18
N ASP A 114 3.94 1.90 23.36
CA ASP A 114 4.10 3.29 22.90
C ASP A 114 3.71 3.44 21.42
N GLU A 115 2.78 2.58 20.92
CA GLU A 115 2.33 2.61 19.53
C GLU A 115 1.76 3.98 19.16
N ARG A 116 2.29 4.58 18.10
CA ARG A 116 1.77 5.83 17.54
C ARG A 116 2.00 5.95 16.05
N VAL A 117 1.02 6.54 15.37
CA VAL A 117 1.09 6.87 13.95
C VAL A 117 1.58 8.29 13.79
N LEU A 118 2.60 8.49 12.96
CA LEU A 118 3.15 9.81 12.69
C LEU A 118 2.47 10.47 11.49
N GLU A 119 2.50 11.80 11.46
CA GLU A 119 2.19 12.54 10.24
C GLU A 119 3.25 12.28 9.16
N GLY A 120 2.90 12.48 7.88
CA GLY A 120 3.86 12.28 6.78
C GLY A 120 5.07 13.22 6.86
N LEU A 121 4.86 14.41 7.41
CA LEU A 121 5.92 15.37 7.74
C LEU A 121 6.09 15.38 9.26
N ALA A 122 7.18 14.79 9.74
CA ALA A 122 7.51 14.73 11.16
C ALA A 122 9.02 14.93 11.32
N ASP A 123 9.41 15.64 12.37
CA ASP A 123 10.81 15.96 12.66
C ASP A 123 11.10 15.73 14.15
N ASP A 124 12.33 15.34 14.44
CA ASP A 124 12.84 15.02 15.78
C ASP A 124 11.95 14.09 16.61
N GLU A 125 11.34 13.09 15.97
CA GLU A 125 10.46 12.13 16.64
C GLU A 125 11.27 11.14 17.48
N PRO A 126 11.16 11.13 18.82
CA PRO A 126 12.01 10.31 19.67
C PRO A 126 11.65 8.82 19.53
N VAL A 127 12.63 7.97 19.24
CA VAL A 127 12.46 6.52 19.17
C VAL A 127 13.45 5.86 20.13
N ARG A 128 12.93 5.09 21.09
CA ARG A 128 13.74 4.45 22.12
C ARG A 128 14.40 3.19 21.59
N ALA A 129 15.53 2.84 22.20
CA ALA A 129 16.17 1.55 21.95
C ALA A 129 15.17 0.40 22.17
N GLY A 130 15.06 -0.48 21.18
CA GLY A 130 14.14 -1.61 21.17
C GLY A 130 12.84 -1.34 20.42
N GLU A 131 12.42 -0.10 20.20
CA GLU A 131 11.21 0.22 19.44
C GLU A 131 11.39 -0.08 17.94
N LEU A 132 10.27 -0.40 17.28
CA LEU A 132 10.21 -0.72 15.86
C LEU A 132 9.60 0.45 15.08
N ILE A 133 10.26 0.88 14.01
CA ILE A 133 9.71 1.85 13.06
C ILE A 133 9.16 1.07 11.87
N ARG A 134 7.85 1.10 11.65
CA ARG A 134 7.20 0.57 10.45
C ARG A 134 6.92 1.71 9.48
N ILE A 135 7.48 1.61 8.28
CA ILE A 135 7.26 2.53 7.16
C ILE A 135 6.53 1.77 6.06
N GLU A 136 5.38 2.30 5.64
CA GLU A 136 4.56 1.78 4.55
C GLU A 136 4.41 2.86 3.48
N THR A 137 4.97 2.66 2.29
CA THR A 137 4.75 3.61 1.20
C THR A 137 3.41 3.45 0.53
N THR A 138 3.05 4.54 -0.15
CA THR A 138 1.88 4.60 -1.00
C THR A 138 1.92 3.52 -2.07
N GLY A 139 0.81 2.81 -2.22
CA GLY A 139 0.54 2.13 -3.48
C GLY A 139 0.02 3.10 -4.53
N GLY A 140 0.09 2.69 -5.79
CA GLY A 140 -0.54 3.39 -6.89
C GLY A 140 -2.06 3.18 -6.86
N GLY A 141 -2.83 4.08 -7.48
CA GLY A 141 -4.25 3.83 -7.70
C GLY A 141 -4.50 2.83 -8.82
N GLY A 142 -5.61 2.10 -8.73
CA GLY A 142 -6.03 1.13 -9.74
C GLY A 142 -6.65 1.79 -10.97
N TRP A 143 -6.71 1.03 -12.06
CA TRP A 143 -7.42 1.40 -13.28
C TRP A 143 -8.52 0.40 -13.59
N GLY A 144 -9.70 0.89 -13.98
CA GLY A 144 -10.81 0.03 -14.36
C GLY A 144 -11.51 -0.59 -13.15
N ASP A 145 -12.69 -1.15 -13.36
CA ASP A 145 -13.46 -1.79 -12.31
C ASP A 145 -12.75 -3.06 -11.79
N PRO A 146 -12.48 -3.18 -10.47
CA PRO A 146 -11.92 -4.39 -9.88
C PRO A 146 -12.68 -5.68 -10.21
N LEU A 147 -14.01 -5.59 -10.39
CA LEU A 147 -14.84 -6.77 -10.69
C LEU A 147 -14.66 -7.27 -12.13
N ASP A 148 -14.01 -6.48 -12.99
CA ASP A 148 -13.64 -6.87 -14.37
C ASP A 148 -12.26 -7.56 -14.43
N ARG A 149 -11.48 -7.53 -13.34
CA ARG A 149 -10.18 -8.21 -13.30
C ARG A 149 -10.35 -9.71 -13.48
N ASP A 150 -9.48 -10.32 -14.28
CA ASP A 150 -9.40 -11.77 -14.45
C ASP A 150 -9.16 -12.46 -13.08
N PRO A 151 -10.06 -13.36 -12.63
CA PRO A 151 -9.90 -14.11 -11.38
C PRO A 151 -8.56 -14.86 -11.27
N ALA A 152 -8.01 -15.35 -12.38
CA ALA A 152 -6.71 -16.02 -12.40
C ALA A 152 -5.56 -15.08 -12.00
N ARG A 153 -5.65 -13.80 -12.37
CA ARG A 153 -4.68 -12.77 -11.96
C ARG A 153 -4.84 -12.41 -10.49
N VAL A 154 -6.07 -12.40 -9.97
CA VAL A 154 -6.31 -12.20 -8.54
C VAL A 154 -5.74 -13.35 -7.72
N LEU A 155 -5.96 -14.60 -8.13
CA LEU A 155 -5.34 -15.76 -7.48
C LEU A 155 -3.81 -15.64 -7.49
N LEU A 156 -3.20 -15.25 -8.62
CA LEU A 156 -1.75 -15.03 -8.70
C LEU A 156 -1.28 -13.93 -7.74
N ASP A 157 -1.99 -12.80 -7.66
CA ASP A 157 -1.66 -11.72 -6.72
C ASP A 157 -1.74 -12.21 -5.26
N VAL A 158 -2.68 -13.10 -4.94
CA VAL A 158 -2.81 -13.70 -3.60
C VAL A 158 -1.67 -14.66 -3.30
N VAL A 159 -1.32 -15.53 -4.24
CA VAL A 159 -0.16 -16.43 -4.10
C VAL A 159 1.15 -15.66 -3.96
N GLN A 160 1.24 -14.48 -4.59
CA GLN A 160 2.40 -13.58 -4.48
C GLN A 160 2.34 -12.62 -3.27
N GLU A 161 1.36 -12.79 -2.38
CA GLU A 161 1.14 -11.95 -1.19
C GLU A 161 0.97 -10.44 -1.49
N LYS A 162 0.56 -10.11 -2.72
CA LYS A 162 0.28 -8.73 -3.14
C LYS A 162 -1.13 -8.30 -2.75
N VAL A 163 -2.05 -9.25 -2.81
CA VAL A 163 -3.45 -9.10 -2.41
C VAL A 163 -3.74 -10.14 -1.32
N SER A 164 -4.40 -9.75 -0.24
CA SER A 164 -4.83 -10.69 0.78
C SER A 164 -6.03 -11.53 0.32
N ALA A 165 -6.32 -12.63 1.01
CA ALA A 165 -7.50 -13.45 0.71
C ALA A 165 -8.78 -12.65 0.90
N GLU A 166 -8.79 -11.83 1.95
CA GLU A 166 -9.87 -10.95 2.33
C GLU A 166 -10.10 -9.87 1.26
N ALA A 167 -9.02 -9.26 0.74
CA ALA A 167 -9.13 -8.30 -0.35
C ALA A 167 -9.51 -8.95 -1.69
N ALA A 168 -9.09 -10.19 -1.96
CA ALA A 168 -9.54 -10.92 -3.14
C ALA A 168 -11.08 -11.04 -3.19
N GLU A 169 -11.69 -11.38 -2.06
CA GLU A 169 -13.15 -11.46 -1.94
C GLU A 169 -13.80 -10.06 -1.92
N GLY A 170 -13.33 -9.15 -1.04
CA GLY A 170 -13.97 -7.86 -0.79
C GLY A 170 -13.79 -6.82 -1.90
N ASP A 171 -12.63 -6.83 -2.58
CA ASP A 171 -12.32 -5.83 -3.59
C ASP A 171 -12.59 -6.32 -5.01
N TYR A 172 -12.25 -7.58 -5.30
CA TYR A 172 -12.33 -8.16 -6.65
C TYR A 172 -13.50 -9.14 -6.85
N GLY A 173 -14.23 -9.46 -5.77
CA GLY A 173 -15.33 -10.43 -5.81
C GLY A 173 -14.88 -11.85 -6.15
N VAL A 174 -13.62 -12.21 -5.86
CA VAL A 174 -13.06 -13.53 -6.17
C VAL A 174 -13.06 -14.40 -4.92
N VAL A 175 -13.78 -15.51 -4.98
CA VAL A 175 -13.87 -16.49 -3.90
C VAL A 175 -12.80 -17.55 -4.10
N LEU A 176 -11.97 -17.75 -3.08
CA LEU A 176 -10.88 -18.72 -3.11
C LEU A 176 -11.17 -19.86 -2.14
N THR A 177 -10.79 -21.07 -2.55
CA THR A 177 -10.84 -22.29 -1.74
C THR A 177 -9.43 -22.81 -1.50
N GLY A 178 -9.25 -23.61 -0.46
CA GLY A 178 -7.92 -24.12 -0.07
C GLY A 178 -7.00 -23.03 0.53
N ASP A 179 -5.75 -23.42 0.79
CA ASP A 179 -4.71 -22.60 1.39
C ASP A 179 -3.36 -22.78 0.69
N GLY A 180 -2.44 -21.82 0.90
CA GLY A 180 -1.08 -21.84 0.33
C GLY A 180 -1.07 -22.14 -1.18
N ASP A 181 -0.27 -23.13 -1.58
CA ASP A 181 -0.14 -23.58 -2.97
C ASP A 181 -1.37 -24.36 -3.49
N ALA A 182 -2.24 -24.84 -2.60
CA ALA A 182 -3.47 -25.55 -2.98
C ALA A 182 -4.63 -24.59 -3.29
N ARG A 183 -4.39 -23.28 -3.23
CA ARG A 183 -5.42 -22.26 -3.42
C ARG A 183 -5.98 -22.30 -4.84
N ALA A 184 -7.30 -22.33 -4.94
CA ALA A 184 -8.02 -22.40 -6.22
C ALA A 184 -9.21 -21.44 -6.24
N ILE A 185 -9.63 -21.05 -7.43
CA ILE A 185 -10.81 -20.19 -7.63
C ILE A 185 -12.06 -21.04 -7.58
N ASP A 186 -13.03 -20.64 -6.76
CA ASP A 186 -14.40 -21.12 -6.88
C ASP A 186 -15.11 -20.27 -7.94
N ALA A 187 -15.25 -20.81 -9.15
CA ALA A 187 -15.80 -20.09 -10.28
C ALA A 187 -17.28 -19.73 -10.10
N GLU A 188 -18.08 -20.61 -9.48
CA GLU A 188 -19.50 -20.40 -9.28
C GLU A 188 -19.73 -19.35 -8.19
N ALA A 189 -19.04 -19.47 -7.06
CA ALA A 189 -19.13 -18.50 -5.97
C ALA A 189 -18.58 -17.13 -6.39
N THR A 190 -17.51 -17.09 -7.19
CA THR A 190 -16.96 -15.85 -7.76
C THR A 190 -17.98 -15.15 -8.67
N ALA A 191 -18.64 -15.90 -9.57
CA ALA A 191 -19.65 -15.32 -10.45
C ALA A 191 -20.84 -14.77 -9.64
N ALA A 192 -21.37 -15.55 -8.70
CA ALA A 192 -22.47 -15.14 -7.84
C ALA A 192 -22.12 -13.91 -6.98
N LEU A 193 -20.90 -13.86 -6.43
CA LEU A 193 -20.42 -12.73 -5.65
C LEU A 193 -20.30 -11.45 -6.50
N ARG A 194 -19.72 -11.55 -7.70
CA ARG A 194 -19.60 -10.41 -8.61
C ARG A 194 -20.95 -9.87 -9.06
N ASP A 195 -21.91 -10.75 -9.38
CA ASP A 195 -23.27 -10.34 -9.75
C ASP A 195 -23.96 -9.61 -8.59
N ARG A 196 -23.82 -10.14 -7.37
CA ARG A 196 -24.34 -9.50 -6.16
C ARG A 196 -23.70 -8.13 -5.93
N LEU A 197 -22.37 -8.03 -5.95
CA LEU A 197 -21.64 -6.77 -5.74
C LEU A 197 -21.98 -5.72 -6.82
N ARG A 198 -22.18 -6.15 -8.07
CA ARG A 198 -22.63 -5.25 -9.16
C ARG A 198 -24.07 -4.78 -8.96
N GLY A 199 -24.95 -5.64 -8.44
CA GLY A 199 -26.35 -5.30 -8.16
C GLY A 199 -26.54 -4.40 -6.93
N GLU A 200 -25.68 -4.54 -5.93
CA GLU A 200 -25.72 -3.75 -4.69
C GLU A 200 -25.05 -2.38 -4.83
N ARG A 201 -24.07 -2.23 -5.73
CA ARG A 201 -23.32 -0.97 -5.87
C ARG A 201 -24.05 0.04 -6.76
N GLY A 202 -23.84 1.32 -6.45
CA GLY A 202 -24.28 2.44 -7.26
C GLY A 202 -23.41 2.69 -8.49
N ALA A 203 -23.51 3.89 -9.06
CA ALA A 203 -22.67 4.32 -10.18
C ALA A 203 -21.18 4.24 -9.82
N VAL A 204 -20.37 3.77 -10.76
CA VAL A 204 -18.92 3.65 -10.62
C VAL A 204 -18.30 5.04 -10.82
N SER A 205 -17.56 5.53 -9.83
CA SER A 205 -16.85 6.81 -9.92
C SER A 205 -15.73 6.74 -10.96
N PHE A 206 -15.56 7.79 -11.75
CA PHE A 206 -14.41 7.96 -12.62
C PHE A 206 -13.13 8.22 -11.82
N PHE A 207 -13.20 8.97 -10.72
CA PHE A 207 -12.06 9.17 -9.81
C PHE A 207 -12.39 8.66 -8.41
N ASP A 208 -11.59 7.73 -7.90
CA ASP A 208 -11.55 7.43 -6.47
C ASP A 208 -10.36 8.18 -5.86
N ARG A 209 -10.66 9.20 -5.05
CA ARG A 209 -9.65 10.07 -4.44
C ARG A 209 -9.12 9.55 -3.10
N GLY A 210 -9.67 8.43 -2.62
CA GLY A 210 -9.31 7.82 -1.35
C GLY A 210 -9.89 8.56 -0.13
N PRO A 211 -9.67 7.99 1.07
CA PRO A 211 -10.39 8.38 2.29
C PRO A 211 -10.05 9.79 2.79
N GLY A 212 -8.84 10.30 2.51
CA GLY A 212 -8.43 11.63 2.99
C GLY A 212 -8.96 12.80 2.19
N TYR A 213 -9.57 12.57 1.02
CA TYR A 213 -10.10 13.67 0.19
C TYR A 213 -11.19 14.46 0.90
N ALA A 214 -12.16 13.76 1.51
CA ALA A 214 -13.28 14.40 2.19
C ALA A 214 -12.83 15.33 3.32
N ARG A 215 -11.81 14.90 4.09
CA ARG A 215 -11.22 15.69 5.17
C ARG A 215 -10.60 16.99 4.66
N LEU A 216 -9.87 16.94 3.55
CA LEU A 216 -9.15 18.11 3.01
C LEU A 216 -10.04 19.03 2.18
N ALA A 217 -10.95 18.47 1.39
CA ALA A 217 -11.81 19.22 0.49
C ALA A 217 -13.10 19.73 1.17
N GLY A 218 -13.44 19.21 2.36
CA GLY A 218 -14.71 19.50 3.03
C GLY A 218 -15.94 18.93 2.31
N ARG A 219 -15.75 18.02 1.35
CA ARG A 219 -16.80 17.38 0.56
C ARG A 219 -16.39 15.97 0.13
N PRO A 220 -17.32 15.01 0.01
CA PRO A 220 -16.98 13.61 -0.25
C PRO A 220 -16.46 13.33 -1.67
N PHE A 221 -16.86 14.13 -2.66
CA PHE A 221 -16.44 13.99 -4.06
C PHE A 221 -16.37 15.36 -4.75
N ALA A 222 -15.67 15.42 -5.88
CA ALA A 222 -15.71 16.55 -6.81
C ALA A 222 -16.70 16.28 -7.95
N ASP A 223 -17.22 17.34 -8.56
CA ASP A 223 -18.22 17.24 -9.65
C ASP A 223 -17.70 16.48 -10.88
N VAL A 224 -16.38 16.50 -11.10
CA VAL A 224 -15.69 15.77 -12.19
C VAL A 224 -15.46 14.28 -11.90
N ASP A 225 -15.83 13.80 -10.70
CA ASP A 225 -15.60 12.40 -10.32
C ASP A 225 -16.65 11.46 -10.92
N VAL A 226 -17.81 11.96 -11.37
CA VAL A 226 -18.95 11.15 -11.86
C VAL A 226 -19.16 11.21 -13.38
N LEU A 227 -18.09 11.45 -14.15
CA LEU A 227 -18.12 11.56 -15.62
C LEU A 227 -18.55 10.28 -16.34
#